data_AF-A0A820J9Z0-F1
#
_entry.id   AF-A0A820J9Z0-F1
#
_cell.length_a   1.000
_cell.length_b   1.000
_cell.length_c   1.000
_cell.angle_alpha   90.00
_cell.angle_beta   90.00
_cell.angle_gamma   90.00
#
_symmetry.space_group_name_H-M   'P 1'
#
loop_
_entity.id
_entity.type
_entity.pdbx_description
1 polymer ?
#
loop_
_entity_poly.entity_id
_entity_poly.type
_entity_poly.pdbx_seq_one_letter_code
_entity_poly.pdbx_strand_id
1 'polypeptide(L)' 'GDTCETPVCTSGCQNGGTCTAPDTCTCAAGWSGATCTLGQ' A
#
# COMPACT_ATOMS: atom_id res chain seq x y z
N GLY A 1 12.24 17.16 14.33
CA GLY A 1 11.68 17.52 13.01
C GLY A 1 11.06 16.26 12.48
N ASP A 2 9.84 15.98 12.93
CA ASP A 2 9.37 14.61 13.17
C ASP A 2 8.26 14.18 12.22
N THR A 3 8.23 14.75 11.02
CA THR A 3 7.28 14.34 9.99
C THR A 3 8.03 13.58 8.92
N CYS A 4 8.48 12.36 9.26
CA CYS A 4 8.37 11.29 8.29
C CYS A 4 6.87 11.17 8.03
N GLU A 5 6.36 11.90 7.05
CA GLU A 5 4.96 11.83 6.63
C GLU A 5 4.74 10.38 6.20
N THR A 6 4.21 9.56 7.12
CA THR A 6 3.87 8.18 6.81
C THR A 6 2.94 8.26 5.60
N PRO A 7 3.33 7.69 4.45
CA PRO A 7 2.50 7.75 3.27
C PRO A 7 1.12 7.20 3.61
N VAL A 8 0.09 8.01 3.37
CA VAL A 8 -1.29 7.66 3.68
C VAL A 8 -1.92 7.07 2.42
N CYS A 9 -2.46 5.86 2.56
CA CYS A 9 -3.25 5.22 1.54
C CYS A 9 -4.71 5.27 1.99
N THR A 10 -5.52 6.11 1.35
CA THR A 10 -6.90 6.40 1.76
C THR A 10 -7.77 5.13 1.79
N SER A 11 -7.56 4.27 0.80
CA SER A 11 -8.25 2.98 0.67
C SER A 11 -7.62 1.86 1.49
N GLY A 12 -6.45 2.08 2.09
CA GLY A 12 -5.63 1.06 2.73
C GLY A 12 -5.04 0.03 1.75
N CYS A 13 -3.89 -0.53 2.12
CA CYS A 13 -3.27 -1.63 1.37
C CYS A 13 -3.65 -2.96 2.03
N GLN A 14 -4.12 -3.93 1.23
CA GLN A 14 -4.57 -5.24 1.71
C GLN A 14 -3.51 -6.32 1.50
N ASN A 15 -3.75 -7.51 2.07
CA ASN A 15 -2.93 -8.72 1.86
C ASN A 15 -1.44 -8.53 2.15
N GLY A 16 -1.12 -7.75 3.18
CA GLY A 16 0.26 -7.45 3.56
C GLY A 16 0.94 -6.40 2.66
N GLY A 17 0.16 -5.65 1.88
CA GLY A 17 0.66 -4.50 1.15
C GLY A 17 1.07 -3.36 2.09
N THR A 18 2.12 -2.63 1.71
CA THR A 18 2.64 -1.50 2.48
C THR A 18 2.42 -0.22 1.70
N CYS A 19 1.87 0.81 2.35
CA CYS A 19 1.79 2.13 1.76
C CYS A 19 3.21 2.71 1.70
N THR A 20 3.71 2.96 0.49
CA THR A 20 5.07 3.50 0.27
C THR A 20 5.04 4.89 -0.35
N ALA A 21 3.90 5.30 -0.92
CA ALA A 21 3.62 6.67 -1.35
C ALA A 21 2.11 6.97 -1.15
N PRO A 22 1.69 8.24 -1.22
CA PRO A 22 0.27 8.59 -1.16
C PRO A 22 -0.55 7.77 -2.16
N ASP A 23 -1.58 7.08 -1.65
CA ASP A 23 -2.44 6.17 -2.39
C ASP A 23 -1.70 5.10 -3.25
N THR A 24 -0.46 4.79 -2.88
CA THR A 24 0.40 3.83 -3.59
C THR A 24 0.79 2.68 -2.67
N CYS A 25 0.30 1.49 -3.00
CA CYS A 25 0.60 0.27 -2.28
C CYS A 25 1.70 -0.54 -2.98
N THR A 26 2.70 -0.96 -2.20
CA THR A 26 3.64 -2.02 -2.60
C THR A 26 3.07 -3.35 -2.12
N CYS A 27 2.71 -4.22 -3.07
CA CYS A 27 2.06 -5.50 -2.78
C CYS A 27 3.06 -6.63 -2.54
N ALA A 28 2.66 -7.58 -1.70
CA ALA A 28 3.38 -8.85 -1.53
C ALA A 28 3.30 -9.70 -2.80
N ALA A 29 4.22 -10.66 -2.96
CA ALA A 29 4.24 -11.56 -4.11
C ALA A 29 2.90 -12.32 -4.25
N GLY A 30 2.37 -12.38 -5.48
CA GLY A 30 1.05 -12.95 -5.77
C GLY A 30 -0.12 -11.97 -5.67
N TRP A 31 0.11 -10.74 -5.19
CA TRP A 31 -0.91 -9.69 -5.08
C TRP A 31 -0.59 -8.50 -5.98
N SER A 32 -1.65 -7.93 -6.56
CA SER A 32 -1.58 -6.84 -7.52
C SER A 32 -2.73 -5.84 -7.31
N GLY A 33 -2.68 -4.71 -8.02
CA GLY A 33 -3.71 -3.68 -8.00
C GLY A 33 -3.43 -2.56 -6.99
N ALA A 34 -4.17 -1.46 -7.10
CA ALA A 34 -3.94 -0.24 -6.31
C ALA A 34 -4.01 -0.46 -4.79
N THR A 35 -4.79 -1.44 -4.34
CA THR A 35 -4.98 -1.81 -2.93
C THR A 35 -4.49 -3.22 -2.61
N CYS A 36 -3.73 -3.86 -3.52
CA CYS A 36 -3.24 -5.24 -3.36
C CYS A 36 -4.34 -6.29 -3.17
N THR A 37 -5.54 -6.06 -3.72
CA THR A 37 -6.68 -6.98 -3.62
C THR A 37 -6.76 -7.98 -4.76
N LEU A 38 -6.01 -7.79 -5.84
CA LEU A 38 -6.02 -8.69 -7.00
C LEU A 38 -4.98 -9.79 -6.76
N GLY A 39 -5.42 -10.89 -6.17
CA GLY A 39 -4.60 -12.09 -5.94
C GLY A 39 -4.70 -13.06 -7.10
N GLN A 40 -3.58 -13.73 -7.40
CA GLN A 40 -3.49 -14.83 -8.37
C GLN A 40 -3.46 -16.20 -7.69
#